data_AF-A0A9E2Y720-F1
#
_entry.id   AF-A0A9E2Y720-F1
#
_cell.length_a   1.000
_cell.length_b   1.000
_cell.length_c   1.000
_cell.angle_alpha   90.00
_cell.angle_beta   90.00
_cell.angle_gamma   90.00
#
_symmetry.space_group_name_H-M   'P 1'
#
loop_
_entity.id
_entity.type
_entity.pdbx_description
1 polymer ?
#
loop_
_entity_poly.entity_id
_entity_poly.type
_entity_poly.pdbx_seq_one_letter_code
_entity_poly.pdbx_strand_id
1 'polypeptide(L)'
;VVEAAESQGFGGTAIMRMIVLPIALRNMMPALVSQFVTLLKDTSLTAVITIPELLARAQIVYAAPPFQPMPVYFLIAFMYFVVNYSLSQAGRRLETRTA
;
A
#
# COMPACT_ATOMS: atom_id res chain seq x y z
N VAL A 1 -27.51 -17.40 -9.64
CA VAL A 1 -28.25 -16.16 -9.25
C VAL A 1 -28.68 -15.37 -10.48
N VAL A 2 -27.75 -15.06 -11.40
CA VAL A 2 -28.08 -14.42 -12.69
C VAL A 2 -29.05 -15.27 -13.51
N GLU A 3 -28.75 -16.55 -13.74
CA GLU A 3 -29.64 -17.47 -14.48
C GLU A 3 -31.02 -17.66 -13.82
N ALA A 4 -31.09 -17.58 -12.48
CA ALA A 4 -32.34 -17.64 -11.74
C ALA A 4 -33.16 -16.35 -11.84
N ALA A 5 -32.50 -15.19 -11.94
CA ALA A 5 -33.16 -13.90 -12.15
C ALA A 5 -33.65 -13.76 -13.61
N GLU A 6 -32.88 -14.27 -14.58
CA GLU A 6 -33.34 -14.37 -15.97
C GLU A 6 -34.54 -15.31 -16.10
N SER A 7 -34.52 -16.45 -15.40
CA SER A 7 -35.66 -17.40 -15.36
C SER A 7 -36.91 -16.84 -14.67
N GLN A 8 -36.77 -15.79 -13.84
CA GLN A 8 -37.89 -15.06 -13.23
C GLN A 8 -38.36 -13.86 -14.08
N GLY A 9 -37.83 -13.68 -15.29
CA GLY A 9 -38.24 -12.62 -16.20
C GLY A 9 -37.63 -11.24 -15.89
N PHE A 10 -36.59 -11.17 -15.05
CA PHE A 10 -35.84 -9.92 -14.88
C PHE A 10 -35.01 -9.63 -16.13
N GLY A 11 -35.08 -8.39 -16.64
CA GLY A 11 -34.24 -7.93 -17.74
C GLY A 11 -32.77 -7.80 -17.32
N GLY A 12 -31.83 -8.04 -18.25
CA GLY A 12 -30.38 -8.01 -17.98
C GLY A 12 -29.89 -6.73 -17.30
N THR A 13 -30.48 -5.58 -17.65
CA THR A 13 -30.16 -4.28 -17.01
C THR A 13 -30.59 -4.24 -15.53
N ALA A 14 -31.73 -4.85 -15.18
CA ALA A 14 -32.21 -4.93 -13.81
C ALA A 14 -31.33 -5.86 -12.97
N ILE A 15 -30.94 -7.01 -13.54
CA ILE A 15 -30.02 -7.97 -12.90
C ILE A 15 -28.65 -7.33 -12.64
N MET A 16 -28.11 -6.61 -13.62
CA MET A 16 -26.81 -5.95 -13.49
C MET A 16 -26.83 -4.90 -12.37
N ARG A 17 -27.85 -4.02 -12.32
CA ARG A 17 -27.92 -2.95 -11.32
C ARG A 17 -28.28 -3.43 -9.92
N MET A 18 -29.23 -4.35 -9.79
CA MET A 18 -29.78 -4.75 -8.48
C MET A 18 -29.07 -5.94 -7.85
N ILE A 19 -28.45 -6.81 -8.65
CA ILE A 19 -27.85 -8.05 -8.16
C ILE A 19 -26.33 -8.01 -8.32
N VAL A 20 -25.85 -7.90 -9.56
CA VAL A 20 -24.41 -8.09 -9.84
C VAL A 20 -23.58 -6.93 -9.31
N LEU A 21 -23.98 -5.69 -9.57
CA LEU A 21 -23.24 -4.49 -9.16
C LEU A 21 -23.05 -4.37 -7.64
N PRO A 22 -24.09 -4.45 -6.78
CA PRO A 22 -23.89 -4.34 -5.34
C PRO A 22 -23.07 -5.49 -4.74
N ILE A 23 -23.21 -6.71 -5.29
CA ILE A 23 -22.42 -7.87 -4.85
C ILE A 23 -20.95 -7.70 -5.25
N ALA A 24 -20.69 -7.30 -6.50
CA ALA A 24 -19.34 -7.06 -6.99
C ALA A 24 -18.65 -5.96 -6.21
N LEU A 25 -19.33 -4.83 -5.97
CA LEU A 25 -18.80 -3.73 -5.17
C LEU A 25 -18.46 -4.19 -3.75
N ARG A 26 -19.35 -4.91 -3.06
CA ARG A 26 -19.08 -5.39 -1.70
C ARG A 26 -17.88 -6.34 -1.62
N ASN A 27 -17.68 -7.17 -2.64
CA ASN A 27 -16.54 -8.11 -2.69
C ASN A 27 -15.23 -7.43 -3.11
N MET A 28 -15.29 -6.39 -3.94
CA MET A 28 -14.10 -5.65 -4.39
C MET A 28 -13.65 -4.58 -3.40
N MET A 29 -14.54 -4.05 -2.55
CA MET A 29 -14.23 -3.04 -1.55
C MET A 29 -13.05 -3.41 -0.63
N PRO A 30 -12.97 -4.63 -0.05
CA PRO A 30 -11.82 -5.02 0.78
C PRO A 30 -10.49 -5.03 0.00
N ALA A 31 -10.52 -5.52 -1.25
CA ALA A 31 -9.34 -5.56 -2.11
C ALA A 31 -8.88 -4.15 -2.50
N LEU A 32 -9.82 -3.26 -2.84
CA LEU A 32 -9.54 -1.86 -3.16
C LEU A 32 -8.93 -1.12 -1.97
N VAL A 33 -9.45 -1.35 -0.75
CA VAL A 33 -8.89 -0.75 0.47
C VAL A 33 -7.48 -1.28 0.73
N SER A 34 -7.25 -2.59 0.61
CA SER A 34 -5.92 -3.17 0.76
C SER A 34 -4.92 -2.61 -0.26
N GLN A 35 -5.34 -2.49 -1.51
CA GLN A 35 -4.51 -1.94 -2.59
C GLN A 35 -4.25 -0.44 -2.41
N PHE A 36 -5.25 0.33 -1.95
CA PHE A 36 -5.08 1.74 -1.63
C PHE A 36 -4.11 1.97 -0.46
N VAL A 37 -4.18 1.13 0.59
CA VAL A 37 -3.22 1.16 1.69
C VAL A 37 -1.82 0.83 1.20
N THR A 38 -1.67 -0.17 0.32
CA THR A 38 -0.38 -0.52 -0.27
C THR A 38 0.19 0.62 -1.10
N LEU A 39 -0.62 1.22 -1.97
CA LEU A 39 -0.22 2.38 -2.75
C LEU A 39 0.16 3.56 -1.87
N LEU A 40 -0.59 3.86 -0.80
CA LEU A 40 -0.21 4.90 0.14
C LEU A 40 1.14 4.61 0.81
N LYS A 41 1.42 3.35 1.16
CA LYS A 41 2.73 2.96 1.70
C LYS A 41 3.84 3.16 0.67
N ASP A 42 3.68 2.65 -0.55
CA ASP A 42 4.70 2.75 -1.59
C ASP A 42 4.95 4.21 -1.99
N THR A 43 3.90 5.02 -2.10
CA THR A 43 4.02 6.43 -2.49
C THR A 43 4.61 7.27 -1.37
N SER A 44 4.21 7.07 -0.11
CA SER A 44 4.77 7.81 1.04
C SER A 44 6.21 7.39 1.34
N LEU A 45 6.52 6.09 1.25
CA LEU A 45 7.88 5.59 1.41
C LEU A 45 8.79 6.09 0.29
N THR A 46 8.35 6.05 -0.96
CA THR A 46 9.11 6.59 -2.10
C THR A 46 9.25 8.11 -1.99
N ALA A 47 8.20 8.83 -1.61
CA ALA A 47 8.27 10.29 -1.40
C ALA A 47 9.28 10.67 -0.31
N VAL A 48 9.33 9.92 0.80
CA VAL A 48 10.32 10.13 1.87
C VAL A 48 11.76 9.84 1.40
N ILE A 49 11.95 8.83 0.55
CA ILE A 49 13.28 8.51 -0.05
C ILE A 49 13.71 9.57 -1.07
N THR A 50 12.76 10.11 -1.85
CA THR A 50 13.01 11.05 -2.94
C THR A 50 13.11 12.51 -2.47
N ILE A 51 12.94 12.80 -1.17
CA ILE A 51 13.13 14.18 -0.68
C ILE A 51 14.59 14.59 -0.96
N PRO A 52 14.82 15.59 -1.84
CA PRO A 52 16.17 15.99 -2.22
C PRO A 52 16.97 16.47 -1.01
N GLU A 53 16.30 16.99 0.02
CA GLU A 53 16.94 17.43 1.26
C GLU A 53 17.62 16.29 2.04
N LEU A 54 17.02 15.10 2.09
CA LEU A 54 17.63 13.97 2.81
C LEU A 54 18.86 13.46 2.06
N LEU A 55 18.78 13.40 0.73
CA LEU A 55 19.88 13.00 -0.13
C LEU A 55 21.01 14.04 -0.16
N ALA A 56 20.68 15.33 -0.13
CA ALA A 56 21.64 16.43 -0.03
C ALA A 56 22.36 16.44 1.32
N ARG A 57 21.64 16.18 2.43
CA ARG A 57 22.28 16.05 3.75
C ARG A 57 23.18 14.81 3.84
N ALA A 58 22.79 13.70 3.21
CA ALA A 58 23.67 12.56 3.07
C ALA A 58 24.95 12.93 2.31
N GLN A 59 24.86 13.69 1.21
CA GLN A 59 26.02 14.20 0.47
C GLN A 59 26.93 15.14 1.27
N ILE A 60 26.38 15.95 2.17
CA ILE A 60 27.17 16.83 3.06
C ILE A 60 27.95 16.00 4.09
N VAL A 61 27.35 14.92 4.62
CA VAL A 61 28.06 13.95 5.48
C VAL A 61 29.15 13.22 4.69
N TYR A 62 28.91 12.97 3.39
CA TYR A 62 29.89 12.54 2.40
C TYR A 62 30.84 13.66 1.91
N ALA A 63 31.06 14.75 2.64
CA ALA A 63 32.09 15.73 2.30
C ALA A 63 33.10 16.02 3.43
N ALA A 64 32.93 15.40 4.61
CA ALA A 64 33.77 15.66 5.78
C ALA A 64 34.78 14.51 6.05
N PRO A 65 36.10 14.78 6.17
CA PRO A 65 37.08 13.78 6.63
C PRO A 65 36.96 13.53 8.14
N PRO A 66 37.19 12.30 8.66
CA PRO A 66 37.65 11.09 7.99
C PRO A 66 36.47 10.25 7.44
N PHE A 67 36.54 9.92 6.17
CA PHE A 67 35.47 9.30 5.42
C PHE A 67 35.34 7.80 5.71
N GLN A 68 34.37 7.43 6.54
CA GLN A 68 33.90 6.05 6.64
C GLN A 68 32.49 6.01 6.03
N PRO A 69 32.33 5.60 4.76
CA PRO A 69 31.03 5.55 4.11
C PRO A 69 30.19 4.35 4.61
N MET A 70 30.85 3.29 5.10
CA MET A 70 30.20 2.05 5.55
C MET A 70 29.17 2.24 6.68
N PRO A 71 29.47 2.96 7.77
CA PRO A 71 28.53 3.19 8.88
C PRO A 71 27.31 4.01 8.46
N VAL A 72 27.48 4.97 7.53
CA VAL A 72 26.39 5.83 7.05
C VAL A 72 25.40 5.02 6.23
N TYR A 73 25.87 4.20 5.30
CA TYR A 73 25.00 3.28 4.55
C TYR A 73 24.32 2.26 5.45
N PHE A 74 25.01 1.76 6.49
CA PHE A 74 24.42 0.83 7.45
C PHE A 74 23.33 1.50 8.30
N LEU A 75 23.54 2.73 8.74
CA LEU A 75 22.54 3.52 9.48
C LEU A 75 21.31 3.77 8.61
N ILE A 76 21.51 4.15 7.35
CA ILE A 76 20.44 4.37 6.37
C ILE A 76 19.67 3.06 6.14
N ALA A 77 20.35 1.95 5.89
CA ALA A 77 19.73 0.63 5.70
C ALA A 77 18.97 0.16 6.94
N PHE A 78 19.51 0.40 8.13
CA PHE A 78 18.87 0.06 9.40
C PHE A 78 17.61 0.92 9.64
N MET A 79 17.68 2.21 9.39
CA MET A 79 16.53 3.10 9.50
C MET A 79 15.41 2.68 8.53
N TYR A 80 15.78 2.29 7.30
CA TYR A 80 14.83 1.71 6.33
C TYR A 80 14.25 0.38 6.80
N PHE A 81 15.05 -0.50 7.38
CA PHE A 81 14.57 -1.77 7.93
C PHE A 81 13.54 -1.53 9.04
N VAL A 82 13.80 -0.62 9.97
CA VAL A 82 12.88 -0.29 11.07
C VAL A 82 11.55 0.29 10.55
N VAL A 83 11.61 1.22 9.59
CA VAL A 83 10.39 1.82 9.02
C VAL A 83 9.58 0.76 8.25
N ASN A 84 10.21 -0.01 7.37
CA ASN A 84 9.51 -1.06 6.62
C ASN A 84 8.96 -2.15 7.54
N TYR A 85 9.72 -2.56 8.55
CA TYR A 85 9.31 -3.58 9.50
C TYR A 85 8.11 -3.13 10.35
N SER A 86 8.14 -1.90 10.87
CA SER A 86 7.02 -1.33 11.64
C SER A 86 5.74 -1.20 10.80
N LEU A 87 5.87 -0.77 9.55
CA LEU A 87 4.75 -0.59 8.62
C LEU A 87 4.17 -1.91 8.10
N SER A 88 5.04 -2.92 7.91
CA SER A 88 4.64 -4.30 7.61
C SER A 88 3.86 -4.92 8.78
N GLN A 89 4.35 -4.71 10.00
CA GLN A 89 3.71 -5.22 11.22
C GLN A 89 2.36 -4.51 11.51
N ALA A 90 2.27 -3.21 11.26
CA ALA A 90 1.02 -2.46 11.32
C ALA A 90 0.00 -2.92 10.26
N GLY A 91 0.47 -3.20 9.04
CA GLY A 91 -0.37 -3.77 7.97
C GLY A 91 -0.94 -5.13 8.34
N ARG A 92 -0.09 -6.06 8.80
CA ARG A 92 -0.51 -7.39 9.24
C ARG A 92 -1.54 -7.35 10.37
N ARG A 93 -1.42 -6.40 11.31
CA ARG A 93 -2.38 -6.20 12.40
C ARG A 93 -3.74 -5.67 11.93
N LEU A 94 -3.78 -4.92 10.83
CA LEU A 94 -5.03 -4.42 10.25
C LEU A 94 -5.73 -5.51 9.42
N GLU A 95 -4.97 -6.33 8.70
CA GLU A 95 -5.52 -7.50 7.97
C GLU A 95 -6.10 -8.54 8.94
N THR A 96 -5.42 -8.86 10.04
CA THR A 96 -5.92 -9.85 11.03
C THR A 96 -7.12 -9.37 11.86
N ARG A 97 -7.54 -8.11 11.74
CA ARG A 97 -8.78 -7.60 12.35
C ARG A 97 -9.95 -7.53 11.39
N THR A 98 -9.71 -7.79 10.09
CA THR A 98 -10.73 -7.72 9.05
C THR A 98 -11.06 -9.10 8.46
N ALA A 99 -10.26 -10.14 8.77
CA ALA A 99 -10.60 -11.55 8.59
C ALA A 99 -11.24 -12.12 9.86
#